data_AF-A0A2K9HJ29-F1
#
_entry.id   AF-A0A2K9HJ29-F1
#
_cell.length_a   1.000
_cell.length_b   1.000
_cell.length_c   1.000
_cell.angle_alpha   90.00
_cell.angle_beta   90.00
_cell.angle_gamma   90.00
#
_symmetry.space_group_name_H-M   'P 1'
#
loop_
_entity.id
_entity.type
_entity.pdbx_description
1 polymer ?
#
loop_
_entity_poly.entity_id
_entity_poly.type
_entity_poly.pdbx_seq_one_letter_code
_entity_poly.pdbx_strand_id
1 'polypeptide(L)'
;MNRKQIALMTGLTIISGINFSNNYSSKKPNVQIIKANQKNKKSKYKTKYPDIMNKLDITSMQQYESNMLFMNISLKDFYIKDFSLDSTGKTHLLLAPLSTSNQYFLAVTKTTKSFKRNQRITIQGFLNGKTTIKSKDNFNSKYLNQTAVSILVDHIK
;
A
#
# COMPACT_ATOMS: atom_id res chain seq x y z
N MET A 1 -35.74 17.21 40.86
CA MET A 1 -36.83 16.52 40.12
C MET A 1 -37.21 17.37 38.92
N ASN A 2 -37.50 16.89 37.71
CA ASN A 2 -37.29 15.59 37.07
C ASN A 2 -37.49 15.85 35.55
N ARG A 3 -36.47 15.47 34.77
CA ARG A 3 -36.46 15.02 33.36
C ARG A 3 -37.16 15.86 32.26
N LYS A 4 -36.29 16.41 31.39
CA LYS A 4 -36.53 16.80 29.99
C LYS A 4 -37.12 15.63 29.20
N GLN A 5 -38.08 15.92 28.32
CA GLN A 5 -38.42 15.05 27.19
C GLN A 5 -38.37 15.86 25.90
N ILE A 6 -37.60 15.32 24.97
CA ILE A 6 -37.35 15.81 23.61
C ILE A 6 -38.41 15.17 22.72
N ALA A 7 -39.10 15.96 21.92
CA ALA A 7 -39.87 15.46 20.78
C ALA A 7 -39.33 16.13 19.51
N LEU A 8 -38.56 15.35 18.74
CA LEU A 8 -38.07 15.74 17.42
C LEU A 8 -39.16 15.38 16.41
N MET A 9 -39.98 16.35 16.00
CA MET A 9 -40.98 16.12 14.96
C MET A 9 -40.31 16.13 13.59
N THR A 10 -40.13 14.94 13.03
CA THR A 10 -39.79 14.71 11.64
C THR A 10 -40.96 15.09 10.74
N GLY A 11 -40.77 16.07 9.86
CA GLY A 11 -41.69 16.39 8.77
C GLY A 11 -40.90 16.68 7.51
N LEU A 12 -40.58 15.65 6.73
CA LEU A 12 -40.05 15.81 5.38
C LEU A 12 -41.24 15.98 4.43
N THR A 13 -41.49 17.21 3.99
CA THR A 13 -42.54 17.51 3.00
C THR A 13 -42.11 17.04 1.61
N ILE A 14 -42.87 16.11 1.04
CA ILE A 14 -42.77 15.71 -0.36
C ILE A 14 -43.64 16.69 -1.17
N ILE A 15 -43.04 17.48 -2.06
CA ILE A 15 -43.78 18.20 -3.10
C ILE A 15 -43.64 17.41 -4.39
N SER A 16 -44.67 16.62 -4.68
CA SER A 16 -45.01 16.13 -6.00
C SER A 16 -45.97 17.13 -6.67
N GLY A 17 -45.58 17.69 -7.81
CA GLY A 17 -46.43 18.56 -8.63
C GLY A 17 -45.90 18.68 -10.06
N ILE A 18 -46.69 18.20 -11.00
CA ILE A 18 -46.42 17.86 -12.42
C ILE A 18 -46.74 19.01 -13.41
N ASN A 19 -45.97 19.05 -14.51
CA ASN A 19 -46.20 19.44 -15.94
C ASN A 19 -47.38 20.38 -16.33
N PHE A 20 -47.36 21.23 -17.38
CA PHE A 20 -46.77 21.19 -18.73
C PHE A 20 -46.67 22.62 -19.31
N SER A 21 -45.76 22.86 -20.25
CA SER A 21 -46.14 23.56 -21.48
C SER A 21 -45.22 23.16 -22.62
N ASN A 22 -45.86 22.68 -23.69
CA ASN A 22 -45.30 22.14 -24.90
C ASN A 22 -45.31 23.25 -25.95
N ASN A 23 -44.15 23.79 -26.31
CA ASN A 23 -44.01 24.67 -27.48
C ASN A 23 -42.98 24.04 -28.42
N TYR A 24 -43.49 23.34 -29.42
CA TYR A 24 -42.71 22.93 -30.59
C TYR A 24 -42.40 24.17 -31.44
N SER A 25 -41.13 24.52 -31.54
CA SER A 25 -40.62 25.34 -32.65
C SER A 25 -39.31 24.75 -33.14
N SER A 26 -39.34 24.35 -34.40
CA SER A 26 -38.31 23.61 -35.13
C SER A 26 -37.06 24.44 -35.40
N LYS A 27 -35.92 24.08 -34.80
CA LYS A 27 -34.59 24.38 -35.33
C LYS A 27 -33.64 23.19 -35.09
N LYS A 28 -32.96 22.79 -36.18
CA LYS A 28 -32.12 21.59 -36.32
C LYS A 28 -31.08 21.45 -35.18
N PRO A 29 -30.96 20.29 -34.50
CA PRO A 29 -29.85 20.06 -33.60
C PRO A 29 -28.59 19.73 -34.39
N ASN A 30 -27.63 20.63 -34.29
CA ASN A 30 -26.24 20.41 -34.65
C ASN A 30 -25.73 19.19 -33.85
N VAL A 31 -25.39 18.09 -34.54
CA VAL A 31 -24.91 16.86 -33.91
C VAL A 31 -23.51 17.12 -33.37
N GLN A 32 -23.42 17.69 -32.18
CA GLN A 32 -22.21 17.58 -31.38
C GLN A 32 -22.15 16.13 -30.90
N ILE A 33 -21.33 15.33 -31.56
CA ILE A 33 -20.95 14.00 -31.08
C ILE A 33 -20.21 14.23 -29.77
N ILE A 34 -20.95 14.22 -28.66
CA ILE A 34 -20.36 14.11 -27.33
C ILE A 34 -19.73 12.72 -27.30
N LYS A 35 -18.43 12.63 -27.62
CA LYS A 35 -17.63 11.47 -27.29
C LYS A 35 -17.71 11.34 -25.78
N ALA A 36 -18.48 10.37 -25.31
CA ALA A 36 -18.49 9.97 -23.91
C ALA A 36 -17.03 9.73 -23.53
N ASN A 37 -16.50 10.66 -22.73
CA ASN A 37 -15.14 10.57 -22.21
C ASN A 37 -15.08 9.23 -21.50
N GLN A 38 -14.39 8.26 -22.10
CA GLN A 38 -14.22 6.94 -21.52
C GLN A 38 -13.43 7.14 -20.24
N LYS A 39 -14.15 7.39 -19.14
CA LYS A 39 -13.63 7.21 -17.79
C LYS A 39 -13.17 5.77 -17.78
N ASN A 40 -11.87 5.58 -17.98
CA ASN A 40 -11.18 4.33 -17.74
C ASN A 40 -11.64 3.87 -16.35
N LYS A 41 -12.60 2.94 -16.32
CA LYS A 41 -12.93 2.19 -15.13
C LYS A 41 -11.64 1.44 -14.83
N LYS A 42 -10.78 2.03 -13.99
CA LYS A 42 -9.76 1.27 -13.27
C LYS A 42 -10.55 0.16 -12.61
N SER A 43 -10.47 -1.05 -13.16
CA SER A 43 -11.18 -2.18 -12.59
C SER A 43 -10.69 -2.25 -11.14
N LYS A 44 -11.62 -2.32 -10.18
CA LYS A 44 -11.30 -2.51 -8.76
C LYS A 44 -10.83 -3.95 -8.53
N TYR A 45 -9.92 -4.46 -9.36
CA TYR A 45 -9.15 -5.64 -9.01
C TYR A 45 -8.25 -5.24 -7.84
N LYS A 46 -8.70 -5.59 -6.64
CA LYS A 46 -7.92 -5.44 -5.42
C LYS A 46 -6.66 -6.27 -5.62
N THR A 47 -5.52 -5.60 -5.81
CA THR A 47 -4.24 -6.28 -6.01
C THR A 47 -3.97 -7.17 -4.80
N LYS A 48 -3.60 -8.44 -5.01
CA LYS A 48 -3.26 -9.39 -3.93
C LYS A 48 -2.24 -8.78 -2.95
N TYR A 49 -1.33 -7.97 -3.49
CA TYR A 49 -0.34 -7.20 -2.76
C TYR A 49 -0.63 -5.70 -2.95
N PRO A 50 -1.29 -5.02 -2.00
CA PRO A 50 -1.37 -3.56 -1.99
C PRO A 50 0.01 -2.95 -1.80
N ASP A 51 0.22 -1.75 -2.33
CA ASP A 51 1.45 -0.99 -2.08
C ASP A 51 1.58 -0.64 -0.59
N ILE A 52 2.75 -0.87 0.01
CA ILE A 52 3.00 -0.56 1.42
C ILE A 52 2.84 0.93 1.72
N MET A 53 3.22 1.81 0.78
CA MET A 53 3.11 3.27 0.96
C MET A 53 1.65 3.74 1.05
N ASN A 54 0.70 2.95 0.56
CA ASN A 54 -0.73 3.24 0.66
C ASN A 54 -1.36 2.70 1.95
N LYS A 55 -0.58 1.98 2.77
CA LYS A 55 -1.06 1.30 3.98
C LYS A 55 -0.38 1.79 5.25
N LEU A 56 0.90 2.10 5.16
CA LEU A 56 1.75 2.43 6.30
C LEU A 56 2.63 3.63 5.93
N ASP A 57 2.90 4.47 6.92
CA ASP A 57 3.96 5.47 6.85
C ASP A 57 5.31 4.79 7.08
N ILE A 58 5.94 4.46 5.95
CA ILE A 58 7.25 3.82 5.87
C ILE A 58 8.41 4.69 6.36
N THR A 59 8.19 5.97 6.67
CA THR A 59 9.22 6.84 7.26
C THR A 59 9.31 6.69 8.78
N SER A 60 8.25 6.17 9.40
CA SER A 60 8.08 6.10 10.85
C SER A 60 7.58 4.73 11.29
N MET A 61 8.27 3.65 10.90
CA MET A 61 7.82 2.28 11.19
C MET A 61 7.81 1.92 12.68
N GLN A 62 8.51 2.68 13.52
CA GLN A 62 8.55 2.48 14.97
C GLN A 62 7.17 2.64 15.61
N GLN A 63 6.32 3.52 15.06
CA GLN A 63 4.99 3.84 15.60
C GLN A 63 4.00 2.68 15.52
N TYR A 64 4.26 1.69 14.64
CA TYR A 64 3.36 0.57 14.46
C TYR A 64 3.71 -0.56 15.40
N GLU A 65 2.72 -1.11 16.09
CA GLU A 65 2.88 -2.35 16.85
C GLU A 65 3.06 -3.54 15.91
N SER A 66 3.76 -4.59 16.37
CA SER A 66 4.06 -5.75 15.53
C SER A 66 2.81 -6.40 14.94
N ASN A 67 1.70 -6.45 15.69
CA ASN A 67 0.42 -7.01 15.24
C ASN A 67 -0.18 -6.27 14.02
N MET A 68 0.13 -4.98 13.84
CA MET A 68 -0.30 -4.19 12.68
C MET A 68 0.56 -4.49 11.43
N LEU A 69 1.71 -5.14 11.60
CA LEU A 69 2.67 -5.48 10.56
C LEU A 69 2.53 -6.94 10.11
N PHE A 70 1.32 -7.51 10.15
CA PHE A 70 0.99 -8.82 9.60
C PHE A 70 0.03 -8.66 8.42
N MET A 71 0.57 -8.39 7.24
CA MET A 71 -0.26 -8.15 6.04
C MET A 71 0.48 -8.40 4.73
N ASN A 72 -0.28 -8.76 3.69
CA ASN A 72 0.22 -8.83 2.33
C ASN A 72 0.49 -7.43 1.80
N ILE A 73 1.69 -7.19 1.28
CA ILE A 73 2.09 -5.91 0.69
C ILE A 73 3.06 -6.07 -0.48
N SER A 74 3.24 -4.99 -1.23
CA SER A 74 4.29 -4.81 -2.22
C SER A 74 5.19 -3.67 -1.75
N LEU A 75 6.50 -3.95 -1.61
CA LEU A 75 7.54 -2.93 -1.42
C LEU A 75 8.06 -2.55 -2.79
N LYS A 76 7.54 -1.46 -3.36
CA LYS A 76 7.96 -1.02 -4.69
C LYS A 76 9.16 -0.08 -4.62
N ASP A 77 10.15 -0.35 -5.47
CA ASP A 77 11.34 0.48 -5.63
C ASP A 77 12.18 0.68 -4.36
N PHE A 78 12.24 -0.35 -3.51
CA PHE A 78 13.05 -0.33 -2.29
C PHE A 78 14.52 -0.56 -2.60
N TYR A 79 15.38 0.19 -1.91
CA TYR A 79 16.82 0.08 -2.02
C TYR A 79 17.36 -1.13 -1.27
N ILE A 80 18.29 -1.86 -1.90
CA ILE A 80 19.11 -2.86 -1.21
C ILE A 80 20.23 -2.15 -0.46
N LYS A 81 20.13 -2.10 0.87
CA LYS A 81 21.18 -1.57 1.75
C LYS A 81 22.34 -2.55 1.88
N ASP A 82 22.02 -3.82 2.05
CA ASP A 82 22.99 -4.90 2.08
C ASP A 82 22.34 -6.23 1.71
N PHE A 83 23.17 -7.22 1.38
CA PHE A 83 22.72 -8.57 1.10
C PHE A 83 23.80 -9.58 1.48
N SER A 84 23.39 -10.78 1.82
CA SER A 84 24.30 -11.89 2.14
C SER A 84 23.70 -13.21 1.65
N LEU A 85 24.55 -14.21 1.47
CA LEU A 85 24.13 -15.58 1.18
C LEU A 85 24.43 -16.42 2.42
N ASP A 86 23.47 -17.21 2.87
CA ASP A 86 23.71 -18.18 3.94
C ASP A 86 24.22 -19.53 3.40
N SER A 87 24.67 -20.38 4.32
CA SER A 87 25.18 -21.72 4.00
C SER A 87 24.13 -22.64 3.37
N THR A 88 22.84 -22.30 3.46
CA THR A 88 21.74 -23.06 2.85
C THR A 88 21.38 -22.55 1.45
N GLY A 89 22.11 -21.55 0.94
CA GLY A 89 21.86 -20.92 -0.35
C GLY A 89 20.64 -20.00 -0.36
N LYS A 90 20.19 -19.52 0.81
CA LYS A 90 19.19 -18.45 0.89
C LYS A 90 19.90 -17.11 0.93
N THR A 91 19.31 -16.15 0.24
CA THR A 91 19.76 -14.77 0.20
C THR A 91 19.00 -13.98 1.26
N HIS A 92 19.74 -13.34 2.15
CA HIS A 92 19.24 -12.35 3.09
C HIS A 92 19.37 -10.98 2.44
N LEU A 93 18.30 -10.20 2.46
CA LEU A 93 18.21 -8.87 1.85
C LEU A 93 17.81 -7.88 2.92
N LEU A 94 18.62 -6.84 3.06
CA LEU A 94 18.29 -5.69 3.89
C LEU A 94 17.84 -4.55 2.99
N LEU A 95 16.58 -4.15 3.16
CA LEU A 95 15.90 -3.20 2.29
C LEU A 95 15.53 -1.92 3.04
N ALA A 96 15.43 -0.82 2.30
CA ALA A 96 14.95 0.45 2.83
C ALA A 96 14.17 1.23 1.76
N PRO A 97 13.17 2.04 2.15
CA PRO A 97 12.40 2.82 1.18
C PRO A 97 13.22 3.91 0.49
N LEU A 98 14.27 4.41 1.17
CA LEU A 98 15.20 5.42 0.65
C LEU A 98 16.64 5.01 0.96
N SER A 99 17.58 5.45 0.12
CA SER A 99 19.02 5.18 0.30
C SER A 99 19.59 5.75 1.60
N THR A 100 18.97 6.78 2.17
CA THR A 100 19.35 7.42 3.44
C THR A 100 18.48 6.99 4.62
N SER A 101 17.42 6.22 4.40
CA SER A 101 16.49 5.82 5.47
C SER A 101 17.14 4.82 6.43
N ASN A 102 16.76 4.95 7.70
CA ASN A 102 17.08 4.02 8.80
C ASN A 102 15.89 3.09 9.11
N GLN A 103 14.89 3.04 8.23
CA GLN A 103 13.75 2.12 8.31
C GLN A 103 14.08 0.87 7.49
N TYR A 104 14.27 -0.24 8.20
CA TYR A 104 14.79 -1.46 7.62
C TYR A 104 13.73 -2.53 7.43
N PHE A 105 13.87 -3.28 6.35
CA PHE A 105 13.02 -4.38 5.99
C PHE A 105 13.91 -5.59 5.68
N LEU A 106 13.72 -6.67 6.44
CA LEU A 106 14.50 -7.89 6.33
C LEU A 106 13.73 -8.93 5.53
N ALA A 107 14.27 -9.32 4.39
CA ALA A 107 13.69 -10.34 3.53
C ALA A 107 14.67 -11.52 3.39
N VAL A 108 14.16 -12.74 3.48
CA VAL A 108 14.94 -13.96 3.24
C VAL A 108 14.27 -14.73 2.11
N THR A 109 15.03 -15.08 1.08
CA THR A 109 14.49 -15.72 -0.12
C THR A 109 15.51 -16.65 -0.77
N LYS A 110 15.05 -17.64 -1.53
CA LYS A 110 15.91 -18.46 -2.38
C LYS A 110 15.79 -17.93 -3.80
N THR A 111 16.88 -17.42 -4.36
CA THR A 111 16.89 -16.84 -5.71
C THR A 111 18.26 -16.94 -6.35
N THR A 112 18.29 -17.11 -7.67
CA THR A 112 19.51 -17.07 -8.48
C THR A 112 19.83 -15.66 -8.98
N LYS A 113 18.98 -14.68 -8.68
CA LYS A 113 19.17 -13.29 -9.11
C LYS A 113 20.37 -12.69 -8.40
N SER A 114 21.29 -12.11 -9.16
CA SER A 114 22.39 -11.32 -8.60
C SER A 114 21.86 -9.98 -8.07
N PHE A 115 22.30 -9.59 -6.88
CA PHE A 115 21.96 -8.31 -6.26
C PHE A 115 23.17 -7.38 -6.22
N LYS A 116 22.91 -6.07 -6.24
CA LYS A 116 23.89 -5.01 -6.03
C LYS A 116 23.38 -4.05 -4.95
N ARG A 117 24.29 -3.54 -4.12
CA ARG A 117 23.95 -2.49 -3.15
C ARG A 117 23.43 -1.24 -3.87
N ASN A 118 22.52 -0.53 -3.22
CA ASN A 118 21.82 0.64 -3.73
C ASN A 118 20.99 0.43 -5.00
N GLN A 119 20.88 -0.80 -5.52
CA GLN A 119 19.88 -1.08 -6.56
C GLN A 119 18.49 -1.02 -5.95
N ARG A 120 17.50 -0.64 -6.76
CA ARG A 120 16.09 -0.70 -6.40
C ARG A 120 15.49 -2.02 -6.86
N ILE A 121 14.64 -2.61 -6.02
CA ILE A 121 13.88 -3.82 -6.35
C ILE A 121 12.44 -3.69 -5.90
N THR A 122 11.57 -4.51 -6.46
CA THR A 122 10.20 -4.65 -5.97
C THR A 122 10.00 -6.04 -5.37
N ILE A 123 9.58 -6.09 -4.10
CA ILE A 123 9.22 -7.34 -3.42
C ILE A 123 7.72 -7.39 -3.18
N GLN A 124 7.14 -8.57 -3.39
CA GLN A 124 5.77 -8.89 -3.00
C GLN A 124 5.80 -10.02 -1.99
N GLY A 125 5.02 -9.89 -0.94
CA GLY A 125 5.01 -10.88 0.14
C GLY A 125 4.16 -10.45 1.33
N PHE A 126 4.46 -11.03 2.47
CA PHE A 126 3.74 -10.83 3.72
C PHE A 126 4.67 -10.24 4.78
N LEU A 127 4.30 -9.09 5.35
CA LEU A 127 4.97 -8.56 6.54
C LEU A 127 4.75 -9.50 7.71
N ASN A 128 5.78 -9.74 8.51
CA ASN A 128 5.78 -10.70 9.60
C ASN A 128 6.31 -10.07 10.90
N GLY A 129 5.77 -8.89 11.24
CA GLY A 129 6.12 -8.20 12.49
C GLY A 129 7.51 -7.57 12.52
N LYS A 130 7.84 -6.96 13.66
CA LYS A 130 9.18 -6.43 13.94
C LYS A 130 10.15 -7.56 14.24
N THR A 131 11.39 -7.35 13.87
CA THR A 131 12.52 -8.22 14.17
C THR A 131 13.77 -7.39 14.43
N THR A 132 14.84 -8.05 14.84
CA THR A 132 16.15 -7.43 15.05
C THR A 132 17.14 -8.10 14.11
N ILE A 133 17.98 -7.30 13.46
CA ILE A 133 19.05 -7.80 12.60
C ILE A 133 20.11 -8.48 13.47
N LYS A 134 20.38 -9.76 13.20
CA LYS A 134 21.29 -10.60 13.99
C LYS A 134 22.57 -10.89 13.21
N SER A 135 23.63 -11.26 13.93
CA SER A 135 24.91 -11.61 13.31
C SER A 135 24.81 -12.77 12.31
N LYS A 136 23.87 -13.70 12.54
CA LYS A 136 23.60 -14.83 11.63
C LYS A 136 23.12 -14.40 10.24
N ASP A 137 22.58 -13.18 10.10
CA ASP A 137 22.10 -12.63 8.83
C ASP A 137 23.28 -12.11 7.98
N ASN A 138 24.50 -12.09 8.54
CA ASN A 138 25.77 -11.84 7.86
C ASN A 138 25.81 -10.53 7.03
N PHE A 139 25.15 -9.48 7.52
CA PHE A 139 25.26 -8.13 6.98
C PHE A 139 26.45 -7.38 7.58
N ASN A 140 26.77 -6.21 7.01
CA ASN A 140 27.73 -5.28 7.60
C ASN A 140 27.37 -4.97 9.06
N SER A 141 28.41 -4.95 9.91
CA SER A 141 28.26 -4.79 11.37
C SER A 141 27.49 -3.54 11.79
N LYS A 142 27.49 -2.47 10.98
CA LYS A 142 26.74 -1.24 11.26
C LYS A 142 25.21 -1.43 11.33
N TYR A 143 24.71 -2.52 10.75
CA TYR A 143 23.27 -2.85 10.76
C TYR A 143 22.88 -3.79 11.90
N LEU A 144 23.84 -4.37 12.63
CA LEU A 144 23.53 -5.31 13.70
C LEU A 144 22.75 -4.63 14.83
N ASN A 145 21.85 -5.38 15.45
CA ASN A 145 20.95 -4.93 16.51
C ASN A 145 19.96 -3.82 16.13
N GLN A 146 19.91 -3.41 14.86
CA GLN A 146 18.90 -2.49 14.38
C GLN A 146 17.54 -3.21 14.26
N THR A 147 16.47 -2.49 14.58
CA THR A 147 15.10 -2.98 14.35
C THR A 147 14.78 -2.97 12.86
N ALA A 148 14.17 -4.04 12.39
CA ALA A 148 13.67 -4.18 11.03
C ALA A 148 12.25 -4.76 11.04
N VAL A 149 11.56 -4.68 9.90
CA VAL A 149 10.30 -5.40 9.67
C VAL A 149 10.60 -6.64 8.83
N SER A 150 10.21 -7.80 9.33
CA SER A 150 10.44 -9.08 8.64
C SER A 150 9.46 -9.25 7.49
N ILE A 151 9.91 -9.87 6.40
CA ILE A 151 9.11 -10.10 5.20
C ILE A 151 9.28 -11.54 4.72
N LEU A 152 8.16 -12.24 4.59
CA LEU A 152 8.08 -13.50 3.88
C LEU A 152 7.89 -13.20 2.39
N VAL A 153 8.89 -13.55 1.58
CA VAL A 153 8.93 -13.18 0.16
C VAL A 153 8.20 -14.22 -0.68
N ASP A 154 7.22 -13.77 -1.45
CA ASP A 154 6.57 -14.59 -2.47
C ASP A 154 7.21 -14.36 -3.85
N HIS A 155 7.47 -13.09 -4.21
CA HIS A 155 8.03 -12.73 -5.51
C HIS A 155 9.01 -11.56 -5.40
N ILE A 156 10.04 -11.57 -6.24
CA ILE A 156 11.00 -10.48 -6.43
C ILE A 156 11.01 -10.08 -7.90
N LYS A 157 10.90 -8.78 -8.16
CA LYS A 157 10.99 -8.16 -9.49
C LYS A 157 12.19 -7.24 -9.56
#